data_AF-K3X191-F1
#
_entry.id   AF-K3X191-F1
#
_cell.length_a   1.000
_cell.length_b   1.000
_cell.length_c   1.000
_cell.angle_alpha   90.00
_cell.angle_beta   90.00
_cell.angle_gamma   90.00
#
_symmetry.space_group_name_H-M   'P 1'
#
loop_
_entity.id
_entity.type
_entity.pdbx_description
1 polymer ?
#
loop_
_entity_poly.entity_id
_entity_poly.type
_entity_poly.pdbx_seq_one_letter_code
_entity_poly.pdbx_strand_id
1 'polypeptide(L)'
;MNFLALGPSSLLSGSSAENSAASQEEGFDKAGRQAMLVRLLQKLNKDTYNHTELLQSVIREKMNRAAVILYKEKGEFSQAVASYLADEDHEFRMNAFSYIRVETDKLVDEDIENNPDSVNGGSPIRRKVIEDAVLTHAGALMETDGYAFVVLILGQFPNLNNKVIQKFISMGKNGAKLEFLYLKQILMGSGKTDLGEEADLVKELLDRSKLRIADDPAVQERFVRLSCEFEPSSVFPYLESHDNYKVDACLKLCKDFNITDAEAYLLERTGDVT
;
A
#
# COMPACT_ATOMS: atom_id res chain seq x y z
N MET A 1 42.97 45.42 15.54
CA MET A 1 42.06 45.58 16.71
C MET A 1 41.26 44.28 16.85
N ASN A 2 41.57 43.49 17.87
CA ASN A 2 40.84 42.30 18.30
C ASN A 2 39.95 42.70 19.47
N PHE A 3 38.68 42.32 19.48
CA PHE A 3 37.93 42.11 20.72
C PHE A 3 36.94 40.95 20.56
N LEU A 4 37.21 39.87 21.29
CA LEU A 4 36.31 38.79 21.68
C LEU A 4 35.48 39.22 22.90
N ALA A 5 34.44 38.42 23.20
CA ALA A 5 33.80 38.22 24.53
C ALA A 5 32.67 39.24 24.85
N LEU A 6 31.51 38.92 25.44
CA LEU A 6 30.96 37.78 26.20
C LEU A 6 29.41 37.80 26.12
N GLY A 7 28.78 36.64 26.32
CA GLY A 7 27.33 36.54 26.57
C GLY A 7 26.93 36.96 27.99
N PRO A 8 25.63 37.11 28.30
CA PRO A 8 25.18 37.38 29.66
C PRO A 8 24.98 36.07 30.42
N SER A 9 25.93 35.77 31.31
CA SER A 9 25.69 34.94 32.48
C SER A 9 24.88 35.76 33.50
N SER A 10 23.61 35.39 33.70
CA SER A 10 22.84 35.81 34.87
C SER A 10 22.50 34.58 35.72
N LEU A 11 23.39 34.33 36.67
CA LEU A 11 23.25 33.52 37.88
C LEU A 11 23.07 34.57 39.01
N LEU A 12 22.07 34.60 39.91
CA LEU A 12 21.60 33.60 40.86
C LEU A 12 20.36 34.13 41.64
N SER A 13 19.50 33.18 42.07
CA SER A 13 18.61 33.17 43.27
C SER A 13 17.19 32.69 42.87
N GLY A 14 16.67 31.53 43.25
CA GLY A 14 17.06 30.51 44.21
C GLY A 14 16.26 29.22 43.96
N SER A 15 16.65 28.18 44.69
CA SER A 15 16.31 26.75 44.57
C SER A 15 14.82 26.35 44.65
N SER A 16 14.39 25.45 43.77
CA SER A 16 13.89 24.09 44.14
C SER A 16 13.45 23.29 42.91
N ALA A 17 14.00 22.07 42.83
CA ALA A 17 13.66 20.86 42.09
C ALA A 17 12.40 20.78 41.18
N GLU A 18 12.56 19.96 40.12
CA GLU A 18 11.54 19.19 39.39
C GLU A 18 10.69 19.90 38.31
N ASN A 19 11.21 19.92 37.09
CA ASN A 19 10.73 19.10 35.97
C ASN A 19 11.30 19.67 34.66
N SER A 20 12.08 18.85 33.95
CA SER A 20 12.45 19.09 32.55
C SER A 20 11.21 18.89 31.66
N ALA A 21 10.29 19.85 31.71
CA ALA A 21 9.31 20.07 30.66
C ALA A 21 10.02 20.83 29.55
N ALA A 22 10.11 20.20 28.39
CA ALA A 22 10.63 20.80 27.17
C ALA A 22 10.05 22.21 27.00
N SER A 23 10.93 23.18 26.77
CA SER A 23 10.59 24.53 26.37
C SER A 23 9.75 24.46 25.10
N GLN A 24 8.42 24.41 25.24
CA GLN A 24 7.51 24.83 24.20
C GLN A 24 7.65 26.35 24.12
N GLU A 25 8.62 26.81 23.33
CA GLU A 25 8.56 28.16 22.79
C GLU A 25 7.25 28.25 21.99
N GLU A 26 6.40 29.22 22.32
CA GLU A 26 5.23 29.62 21.55
C GLU A 26 5.68 30.07 20.15
N GLY A 27 5.90 29.11 19.26
CA GLY A 27 6.55 29.39 17.99
C GLY A 27 6.75 28.14 17.16
N PHE A 28 5.71 27.78 16.40
CA PHE A 28 5.73 26.75 15.35
C PHE A 28 5.83 25.31 15.86
N ASP A 29 4.67 24.66 15.96
CA ASP A 29 4.57 23.22 16.18
C ASP A 29 5.24 22.42 15.04
N LYS A 30 5.42 21.11 15.25
CA LYS A 30 6.05 20.23 14.26
C LYS A 30 5.34 20.30 12.89
N ALA A 31 4.00 20.31 12.89
CA ALA A 31 3.19 20.36 11.69
C ALA A 31 3.41 21.66 10.90
N GLY A 32 3.44 22.80 11.60
CA GLY A 32 3.81 24.09 11.04
C GLY A 32 5.20 24.04 10.41
N ARG A 33 6.22 23.57 11.16
CA ARG A 33 7.61 23.47 10.67
C ARG A 33 7.71 22.66 9.39
N GLN A 34 7.05 21.51 9.34
CA GLN A 34 7.00 20.67 8.14
C GLN A 34 6.31 21.38 6.97
N ALA A 35 5.19 22.06 7.20
CA ALA A 35 4.48 22.79 6.15
C ALA A 35 5.31 23.94 5.57
N MET A 36 6.03 24.68 6.42
CA MET A 36 6.95 25.73 5.97
C MET A 36 8.13 25.15 5.19
N LEU A 37 8.73 24.05 5.67
CA LEU A 37 9.82 23.38 4.97
C LEU A 37 9.38 22.87 3.59
N VAL A 38 8.20 22.26 3.49
CA VAL A 38 7.61 21.83 2.21
C VAL A 38 7.48 23.03 1.24
N ARG A 39 6.96 24.17 1.71
CA ARG A 39 6.84 25.38 0.88
C ARG A 39 8.19 25.93 0.43
N LEU A 40 9.20 25.85 1.29
CA LEU A 40 10.57 26.26 0.96
C LEU A 40 11.17 25.33 -0.10
N LEU A 41 11.09 24.02 0.09
CA LEU A 41 11.60 23.02 -0.86
C LEU A 41 10.95 23.12 -2.24
N GLN A 42 9.67 23.51 -2.30
CA GLN A 42 8.97 23.74 -3.58
C GLN A 42 9.45 24.99 -4.34
N LYS A 43 10.11 25.95 -3.66
CA LYS A 43 10.51 27.24 -4.24
C LYS A 43 12.01 27.40 -4.41
N LEU A 44 12.79 26.76 -3.56
CA LEU A 44 14.24 26.89 -3.54
C LEU A 44 14.88 26.02 -4.64
N ASN A 45 15.98 26.51 -5.21
CA ASN A 45 16.84 25.67 -6.04
C ASN A 45 17.60 24.66 -5.17
N LYS A 46 17.79 23.45 -5.67
CA LYS A 46 18.42 22.31 -4.98
C LYS A 46 19.86 22.59 -4.55
N ASP A 47 20.55 23.46 -5.26
CA ASP A 47 21.93 23.83 -4.97
C ASP A 47 22.09 24.74 -3.74
N THR A 48 20.98 25.23 -3.18
CA THR A 48 21.00 26.22 -2.09
C THR A 48 21.07 25.60 -0.70
N TYR A 49 20.99 24.27 -0.58
CA TYR A 49 21.01 23.57 0.70
C TYR A 49 21.74 22.23 0.61
N ASN A 50 22.30 21.77 1.73
CA ASN A 50 22.90 20.45 1.81
C ASN A 50 21.78 19.39 1.91
N HIS A 51 21.50 18.76 0.77
CA HIS A 51 20.43 17.77 0.66
C HIS A 51 20.58 16.61 1.65
N THR A 52 21.81 16.10 1.85
CA THR A 52 22.06 14.93 2.70
C THR A 52 21.80 15.25 4.18
N GLU A 53 22.31 16.37 4.66
CA GLU A 53 22.10 16.81 6.05
C GLU A 53 20.65 17.18 6.33
N LEU A 54 19.99 17.82 5.36
CA LEU A 54 18.58 18.18 5.47
C LEU A 54 17.70 16.92 5.52
N LEU A 55 17.95 15.96 4.65
CA LEU A 55 17.21 14.69 4.63
C LEU A 55 17.38 13.92 5.95
N GLN A 56 18.59 13.84 6.50
CA GLN A 56 18.82 13.23 7.81
C GLN A 56 18.00 13.90 8.92
N SER A 57 17.93 15.23 8.90
CA SER A 57 17.14 15.99 9.88
C SER A 57 15.64 15.75 9.71
N VAL A 58 15.16 15.74 8.47
CA VAL A 58 13.76 15.47 8.11
C VAL A 58 13.33 14.07 8.54
N ILE A 59 14.18 13.05 8.33
CA ILE A 59 13.91 11.66 8.75
C ILE A 59 13.87 11.57 10.28
N ARG A 60 14.86 12.15 10.97
CA ARG A 60 14.94 12.16 12.44
C ARG A 60 13.68 12.76 13.07
N GLU A 61 13.20 13.86 12.51
CA GLU A 61 12.00 14.54 12.99
C GLU A 61 10.69 13.91 12.48
N LYS A 62 10.75 12.84 11.67
CA LYS A 62 9.60 12.20 11.01
C LYS A 62 8.74 13.20 10.23
N MET A 63 9.38 14.04 9.42
CA MET A 63 8.71 15.02 8.57
C MET A 63 8.42 14.44 7.18
N ASN A 64 7.49 13.49 7.11
CA ASN A 64 7.27 12.63 5.95
C ASN A 64 7.00 13.38 4.63
N ARG A 65 6.19 14.45 4.66
CA ARG A 65 5.90 15.25 3.45
C ARG A 65 7.13 15.95 2.87
N ALA A 66 8.05 16.41 3.73
CA ALA A 66 9.31 16.97 3.28
C ALA A 66 10.25 15.88 2.76
N ALA A 67 10.25 14.71 3.41
CA ALA A 67 11.05 13.55 2.99
C ALA A 67 10.67 13.10 1.57
N VAL A 68 9.37 13.08 1.24
CA VAL A 68 8.87 12.78 -0.11
C VAL A 68 9.54 13.67 -1.16
N ILE A 69 9.58 14.99 -0.95
CA ILE A 69 10.18 15.91 -1.92
C ILE A 69 11.67 15.60 -2.09
N LEU A 70 12.38 15.46 -0.98
CA LEU A 70 13.82 15.20 -1.00
C LEU A 70 14.16 13.87 -1.70
N TYR A 71 13.45 12.79 -1.38
CA TYR A 71 13.67 11.49 -2.04
C TYR A 71 13.35 11.52 -3.54
N LYS A 72 12.29 12.25 -3.95
CA LYS A 72 11.97 12.45 -5.37
C LYS A 72 13.11 13.14 -6.11
N GLU A 73 13.75 14.12 -5.49
CA GLU A 73 14.87 14.83 -6.11
C GLU A 73 16.13 13.98 -6.28
N LYS A 74 16.38 13.03 -5.36
CA LYS A 74 17.49 12.06 -5.47
C LYS A 74 17.18 10.90 -6.42
N GLY A 75 15.94 10.74 -6.86
CA GLY A 75 15.50 9.56 -7.61
C GLY A 75 15.36 8.30 -6.75
N GLU A 76 15.27 8.44 -5.43
CA GLU A 76 15.08 7.33 -4.49
C GLU A 76 13.57 6.97 -4.40
N PHE A 77 13.08 6.31 -5.45
CA PHE A 77 11.64 6.03 -5.63
C PHE A 77 11.02 5.25 -4.47
N SER A 78 11.65 4.16 -4.03
CA SER A 78 11.12 3.31 -2.96
C SER A 78 10.96 4.06 -1.63
N GLN A 79 11.92 4.93 -1.31
CA GLN A 79 11.92 5.75 -0.11
C GLN A 79 10.88 6.88 -0.18
N ALA A 80 10.65 7.44 -1.37
CA ALA A 80 9.57 8.39 -1.58
C ALA A 80 8.20 7.74 -1.34
N VAL A 81 7.96 6.53 -1.86
CA VAL A 81 6.74 5.75 -1.60
C VAL A 81 6.60 5.45 -0.10
N ALA A 82 7.66 4.98 0.55
CA ALA A 82 7.65 4.73 2.00
C ALA A 82 7.28 5.98 2.80
N SER A 83 7.79 7.15 2.38
CA SER A 83 7.53 8.43 3.05
C SER A 83 6.08 8.89 2.87
N TYR A 84 5.46 8.65 1.70
CA TYR A 84 4.03 8.88 1.54
C TYR A 84 3.22 8.02 2.52
N LEU A 85 3.50 6.72 2.56
CA LEU A 85 2.72 5.73 3.34
C LEU A 85 2.90 5.88 4.86
N ALA A 86 3.99 6.50 5.30
CA ALA A 86 4.27 6.77 6.71
C ALA A 86 3.56 8.02 7.27
N ASP A 87 2.92 8.85 6.43
CA ASP A 87 2.19 10.03 6.88
C ASP A 87 0.92 9.64 7.66
N GLU A 88 0.55 10.46 8.64
CA GLU A 88 -0.63 10.23 9.48
C GLU A 88 -1.93 10.53 8.72
N ASP A 89 -1.86 11.40 7.72
CA ASP A 89 -2.99 11.81 6.90
C ASP A 89 -3.26 10.80 5.79
N HIS A 90 -4.47 10.23 5.81
CA HIS A 90 -4.89 9.24 4.83
C HIS A 90 -4.95 9.81 3.40
N GLU A 91 -5.44 11.04 3.22
CA GLU A 91 -5.49 11.68 1.90
C GLU A 91 -4.07 11.87 1.34
N PHE A 92 -3.11 12.20 2.21
CA PHE A 92 -1.72 12.29 1.80
C PHE A 92 -1.13 10.93 1.42
N ARG A 93 -1.41 9.86 2.18
CA ARG A 93 -0.98 8.49 1.85
C ARG A 93 -1.50 8.04 0.48
N MET A 94 -2.73 8.41 0.12
CA MET A 94 -3.32 8.10 -1.20
C MET A 94 -2.50 8.64 -2.38
N ASN A 95 -1.75 9.73 -2.17
CA ASN A 95 -0.86 10.26 -3.21
C ASN A 95 0.29 9.32 -3.57
N ALA A 96 0.57 8.28 -2.78
CA ALA A 96 1.51 7.22 -3.16
C ALA A 96 1.07 6.52 -4.45
N PHE A 97 -0.22 6.20 -4.60
CA PHE A 97 -0.76 5.57 -5.81
C PHE A 97 -0.62 6.47 -7.04
N SER A 98 -0.98 7.75 -6.89
CA SER A 98 -0.81 8.75 -7.96
C SER A 98 0.66 8.88 -8.36
N TYR A 99 1.57 8.95 -7.39
CA TYR A 99 2.99 9.03 -7.66
C TYR A 99 3.52 7.79 -8.40
N ILE A 100 3.14 6.58 -7.98
CA ILE A 100 3.53 5.34 -8.67
C ILE A 100 3.02 5.35 -10.11
N ARG A 101 1.76 5.75 -10.34
CA ARG A 101 1.17 5.82 -11.69
C ARG A 101 1.93 6.80 -12.58
N VAL A 102 2.15 8.03 -12.11
CA VAL A 102 2.88 9.06 -12.86
C VAL A 102 4.30 8.61 -13.22
N GLU A 103 5.04 8.00 -12.29
CA GLU A 103 6.39 7.51 -12.60
C GLU A 103 6.37 6.30 -13.55
N THR A 104 5.30 5.50 -13.54
CA THR A 104 5.13 4.38 -14.48
C THR A 104 4.79 4.89 -15.88
N ASP A 105 3.89 5.87 -15.99
CA ASP A 105 3.45 6.45 -17.26
C ASP A 105 4.60 7.20 -17.96
N LYS A 106 5.45 7.91 -17.20
CA LYS A 106 6.68 8.53 -17.72
C LYS A 106 7.61 7.54 -18.41
N LEU A 107 7.68 6.30 -17.94
CA LEU A 107 8.49 5.28 -18.60
C LEU A 107 7.92 4.94 -19.98
N VAL A 108 6.58 4.84 -20.09
CA VAL A 108 5.91 4.55 -21.36
C VAL A 108 6.12 5.69 -22.35
N ASP A 109 6.03 6.95 -21.90
CA ASP A 109 6.26 8.12 -22.75
C ASP A 109 7.73 8.22 -23.21
N GLU A 110 8.69 8.01 -22.31
CA GLU A 110 10.13 7.94 -22.63
C GLU A 110 10.42 6.87 -23.70
N ASP A 111 9.67 5.77 -23.72
CA ASP A 111 9.86 4.69 -24.70
C ASP A 111 9.37 5.05 -26.09
N ILE A 112 8.19 5.67 -26.17
CA ILE A 112 7.58 6.10 -27.43
C ILE A 112 8.47 7.14 -28.12
N GLU A 113 9.04 8.07 -27.34
CA GLU A 113 9.93 9.12 -27.87
C GLU A 113 11.29 8.57 -28.33
N ASN A 114 11.88 7.63 -27.57
CA ASN A 114 13.25 7.17 -27.85
C ASN A 114 13.33 6.00 -28.84
N ASN A 115 12.27 5.20 -28.99
CA ASN A 115 12.27 4.06 -29.93
C ASN A 115 10.85 3.69 -30.39
N PRO A 116 10.30 4.38 -31.42
CA PRO A 116 8.92 4.18 -31.87
C PRO A 116 8.63 2.77 -32.42
N ASP A 117 9.66 1.97 -32.72
CA ASP A 117 9.55 0.60 -33.24
C ASP A 117 9.74 -0.50 -32.16
N SER A 118 10.01 -0.15 -30.90
CA SER A 118 10.25 -1.15 -29.83
C SER A 118 8.94 -1.62 -29.17
N VAL A 119 8.63 -2.90 -29.34
CA VAL A 119 7.44 -3.56 -28.76
C VAL A 119 7.59 -3.84 -27.25
N ASN A 120 8.80 -3.69 -26.68
CA ASN A 120 9.05 -3.92 -25.25
C ASN A 120 9.73 -2.70 -24.63
N GLY A 121 8.91 -1.89 -23.96
CA GLY A 121 9.26 -0.60 -23.39
C GLY A 121 10.00 -0.64 -22.06
N GLY A 122 10.76 0.42 -21.83
CA GLY A 122 11.20 0.95 -20.57
C GLY A 122 12.71 0.92 -20.53
N SER A 123 13.35 1.84 -19.80
CA SER A 123 14.58 1.45 -19.11
C SER A 123 14.23 0.25 -18.23
N PRO A 124 14.66 -0.99 -18.56
CA PRO A 124 14.21 -2.20 -17.86
C PRO A 124 14.62 -2.15 -16.39
N ILE A 125 15.67 -1.39 -16.10
CA ILE A 125 16.16 -1.11 -14.75
C ILE A 125 15.15 -0.25 -13.98
N ARG A 126 14.67 0.87 -14.53
CA ARG A 126 13.71 1.74 -13.82
C ARG A 126 12.36 1.05 -13.59
N ARG A 127 11.84 0.33 -14.59
CA ARG A 127 10.61 -0.46 -14.44
C ARG A 127 10.76 -1.46 -13.29
N LYS A 128 11.88 -2.17 -13.24
CA LYS A 128 12.18 -3.11 -12.15
C LYS A 128 12.27 -2.42 -10.78
N VAL A 129 12.88 -1.23 -10.69
CA VAL A 129 12.91 -0.46 -9.42
C VAL A 129 11.49 -0.13 -8.94
N ILE A 130 10.60 0.27 -9.84
CA ILE A 130 9.20 0.55 -9.51
C ILE A 130 8.49 -0.72 -9.05
N GLU A 131 8.60 -1.83 -9.80
CA GLU A 131 8.01 -3.11 -9.43
C GLU A 131 8.49 -3.62 -8.06
N ASP A 132 9.80 -3.56 -7.82
CA ASP A 132 10.40 -3.98 -6.55
C ASP A 132 9.93 -3.09 -5.39
N ALA A 133 9.75 -1.78 -5.61
CA ALA A 133 9.20 -0.87 -4.61
C ALA A 133 7.71 -1.15 -4.31
N VAL A 134 6.90 -1.42 -5.34
CA VAL A 134 5.48 -1.80 -5.18
C VAL A 134 5.37 -3.09 -4.35
N LEU A 135 6.21 -4.10 -4.62
CA LEU A 135 6.23 -5.34 -3.83
C LEU A 135 6.76 -5.14 -2.41
N THR A 136 7.78 -4.28 -2.24
CA THR A 136 8.35 -3.98 -0.93
C THR A 136 7.29 -3.37 -0.01
N HIS A 137 6.47 -2.47 -0.54
CA HIS A 137 5.45 -1.72 0.19
C HIS A 137 4.04 -2.27 0.04
N ALA A 138 3.87 -3.47 -0.53
CA ALA A 138 2.56 -4.06 -0.83
C ALA A 138 1.61 -4.10 0.37
N GLY A 139 2.12 -4.42 1.56
CA GLY A 139 1.31 -4.44 2.78
C GLY A 139 0.77 -3.05 3.15
N ALA A 140 1.64 -2.04 3.20
CA ALA A 140 1.25 -0.68 3.52
C ALA A 140 0.36 -0.05 2.44
N LEU A 141 0.55 -0.39 1.17
CA LEU A 141 -0.34 0.02 0.07
C LEU A 141 -1.73 -0.61 0.24
N MET A 142 -1.79 -1.92 0.51
CA MET A 142 -3.04 -2.64 0.74
C MET A 142 -3.80 -2.11 1.98
N GLU A 143 -3.08 -1.75 3.04
CA GLU A 143 -3.65 -1.15 4.25
C GLU A 143 -4.09 0.31 4.04
N THR A 144 -3.47 1.01 3.09
CA THR A 144 -3.87 2.38 2.73
C THR A 144 -5.19 2.32 1.99
N ASP A 145 -5.25 1.61 0.87
CA ASP A 145 -6.48 1.42 0.13
C ASP A 145 -6.39 0.14 -0.72
N GLY A 146 -7.21 -0.85 -0.37
CA GLY A 146 -7.20 -2.15 -1.01
C GLY A 146 -7.69 -2.12 -2.45
N TYR A 147 -8.70 -1.30 -2.76
CA TYR A 147 -9.25 -1.17 -4.09
C TYR A 147 -8.25 -0.48 -5.04
N ALA A 148 -7.71 0.66 -4.64
CA ALA A 148 -6.70 1.40 -5.40
C ALA A 148 -5.45 0.57 -5.62
N PHE A 149 -5.03 -0.25 -4.64
CA PHE A 149 -3.92 -1.17 -4.79
C PHE A 149 -4.22 -2.28 -5.81
N VAL A 150 -5.39 -2.91 -5.75
CA VAL A 150 -5.78 -3.95 -6.72
C VAL A 150 -5.90 -3.38 -8.13
N VAL A 151 -6.54 -2.21 -8.29
CA VAL A 151 -6.61 -1.49 -9.58
C VAL A 151 -5.20 -1.14 -10.09
N LEU A 152 -4.29 -0.72 -9.22
CA LEU A 152 -2.90 -0.47 -9.59
C LEU A 152 -2.21 -1.74 -10.11
N ILE A 153 -2.33 -2.86 -9.39
CA ILE A 153 -1.68 -4.12 -9.79
C ILE A 153 -2.29 -4.65 -11.10
N LEU A 154 -3.60 -4.75 -11.21
CA LEU A 154 -4.25 -5.25 -12.43
C LEU A 154 -4.08 -4.29 -13.62
N GLY A 155 -4.01 -2.99 -13.32
CA GLY A 155 -3.90 -1.92 -14.30
C GLY A 155 -2.51 -1.75 -14.90
N GLN A 156 -1.48 -1.71 -14.05
CA GLN A 156 -0.12 -1.33 -14.43
C GLN A 156 0.91 -2.46 -14.23
N PHE A 157 0.64 -3.41 -13.33
CA PHE A 157 1.61 -4.45 -12.94
C PHE A 157 1.01 -5.86 -12.88
N PRO A 158 0.34 -6.35 -13.94
CA PRO A 158 -0.37 -7.64 -13.90
C PRO A 158 0.58 -8.82 -13.63
N ASN A 159 1.86 -8.69 -14.03
CA ASN A 159 2.93 -9.65 -13.74
C ASN A 159 3.27 -9.77 -12.24
N LEU A 160 2.87 -8.80 -11.40
CA LEU A 160 3.13 -8.82 -9.97
C LEU A 160 2.04 -9.52 -9.16
N ASN A 161 0.89 -9.86 -9.73
CA ASN A 161 -0.25 -10.39 -8.97
C ASN A 161 0.14 -11.62 -8.10
N ASN A 162 0.75 -12.64 -8.73
CA ASN A 162 1.25 -13.81 -8.00
C ASN A 162 2.33 -13.45 -6.97
N LYS A 163 3.20 -12.48 -7.26
CA LYS A 163 4.25 -12.05 -6.33
C LYS A 163 3.68 -11.33 -5.11
N VAL A 164 2.58 -10.58 -5.27
CA VAL A 164 1.86 -9.93 -4.16
C VAL A 164 1.25 -10.98 -3.24
N ILE A 165 0.59 -12.01 -3.80
CA ILE A 165 0.05 -13.12 -3.01
C ILE A 165 1.17 -13.84 -2.24
N GLN A 166 2.27 -14.19 -2.92
CA GLN A 166 3.42 -14.85 -2.27
C GLN A 166 4.06 -13.96 -1.19
N LYS A 167 4.12 -12.64 -1.41
CA LYS A 167 4.59 -11.68 -0.42
C LYS A 167 3.71 -11.72 0.82
N PHE A 168 2.38 -11.67 0.69
CA PHE A 168 1.48 -11.76 1.82
C PHE A 168 1.59 -13.11 2.55
N ILE A 169 1.69 -14.23 1.83
CA ILE A 169 1.94 -15.55 2.45
C ILE A 169 3.22 -15.54 3.29
N SER A 170 4.31 -14.93 2.78
CA SER A 170 5.59 -14.85 3.50
C SER A 170 5.55 -14.02 4.79
N MET A 171 4.51 -13.20 4.98
CA MET A 171 4.31 -12.36 6.16
C MET A 171 3.56 -13.07 7.30
N GLY A 172 3.21 -14.35 7.15
CA GLY A 172 2.57 -15.15 8.19
C GLY A 172 1.15 -14.66 8.53
N LYS A 173 0.80 -14.62 9.82
CA LYS A 173 -0.57 -14.28 10.27
C LYS A 173 -1.05 -12.90 9.82
N ASN A 174 -0.21 -11.88 9.95
CA ASN A 174 -0.55 -10.53 9.47
C ASN A 174 -0.72 -10.52 7.96
N GLY A 175 0.08 -11.32 7.25
CA GLY A 175 -0.02 -11.54 5.82
C GLY A 175 -1.31 -12.21 5.37
N ALA A 176 -1.83 -13.18 6.12
CA ALA A 176 -3.07 -13.89 5.77
C ALA A 176 -4.27 -12.94 5.68
N LYS A 177 -4.35 -11.93 6.55
CA LYS A 177 -5.40 -10.90 6.46
C LYS A 177 -5.24 -10.02 5.21
N LEU A 178 -4.01 -9.67 4.84
CA LEU A 178 -3.74 -8.90 3.62
C LEU A 178 -4.06 -9.69 2.36
N GLU A 179 -3.69 -10.98 2.34
CA GLU A 179 -4.05 -11.93 1.28
C GLU A 179 -5.58 -12.04 1.14
N PHE A 180 -6.29 -12.19 2.26
CA PHE A 180 -7.75 -12.22 2.28
C PHE A 180 -8.35 -10.98 1.63
N LEU A 181 -7.95 -9.79 2.09
CA LEU A 181 -8.48 -8.53 1.55
C LEU A 181 -8.15 -8.38 0.06
N TYR A 182 -6.96 -8.80 -0.37
CA TYR A 182 -6.54 -8.71 -1.77
C TYR A 182 -7.37 -9.63 -2.67
N LEU A 183 -7.53 -10.90 -2.26
CA LEU A 183 -8.36 -11.87 -2.96
C LEU A 183 -9.84 -11.47 -2.92
N LYS A 184 -10.33 -10.88 -1.82
CA LYS A 184 -11.71 -10.38 -1.70
C LYS A 184 -12.01 -9.36 -2.79
N GLN A 185 -11.12 -8.39 -3.00
CA GLN A 185 -11.29 -7.39 -4.05
C GLN A 185 -11.33 -8.00 -5.45
N ILE A 186 -10.46 -8.99 -5.72
CA ILE A 186 -10.40 -9.66 -7.03
C ILE A 186 -11.64 -10.53 -7.26
N LEU A 187 -11.99 -11.39 -6.30
CA LEU A 187 -13.02 -12.42 -6.44
C LEU A 187 -14.42 -11.83 -6.30
N MET A 188 -14.63 -10.90 -5.37
CA MET A 188 -15.92 -10.22 -5.24
C MET A 188 -16.12 -9.14 -6.31
N GLY A 189 -15.05 -8.51 -6.80
CA GLY A 189 -15.10 -7.63 -7.97
C GLY A 189 -15.47 -8.37 -9.27
N SER A 190 -15.27 -9.70 -9.32
CA SER A 190 -15.71 -10.54 -10.45
C SER A 190 -17.14 -11.09 -10.33
N GLY A 191 -17.76 -10.97 -9.15
CA GLY A 191 -19.08 -11.53 -8.82
C GLY A 191 -20.25 -10.60 -9.14
N LYS A 192 -21.47 -11.18 -9.20
CA LYS A 192 -22.73 -10.40 -9.28
C LYS A 192 -23.07 -9.86 -7.89
N THR A 193 -22.42 -8.79 -7.47
CA THR A 193 -22.72 -8.09 -6.21
C THR A 193 -23.18 -6.65 -6.48
N ASP A 194 -23.99 -6.08 -5.59
CA ASP A 194 -24.48 -4.68 -5.59
C ASP A 194 -23.37 -3.59 -5.49
N LEU A 195 -22.10 -3.96 -5.69
CA LEU A 195 -20.91 -3.11 -5.54
C LEU A 195 -20.66 -2.15 -6.73
N GLY A 196 -21.56 -2.09 -7.71
CA GLY A 196 -21.57 -1.04 -8.75
C GLY A 196 -20.29 -0.92 -9.61
N GLU A 197 -19.95 0.31 -10.00
CA GLU A 197 -18.90 0.66 -10.98
C GLU A 197 -17.49 0.16 -10.63
N GLU A 198 -17.17 -0.03 -9.34
CA GLU A 198 -15.86 -0.52 -8.88
C GLU A 198 -15.63 -1.99 -9.25
N ALA A 199 -16.66 -2.82 -9.11
CA ALA A 199 -16.60 -4.22 -9.50
C ALA A 199 -16.44 -4.36 -11.02
N ASP A 200 -17.16 -3.54 -11.79
CA ASP A 200 -17.07 -3.52 -13.25
C ASP A 200 -15.65 -3.17 -13.73
N LEU A 201 -14.98 -2.19 -13.11
CA LEU A 201 -13.61 -1.85 -13.45
C LEU A 201 -12.62 -2.99 -13.12
N VAL A 202 -12.74 -3.60 -11.94
CA VAL A 202 -11.87 -4.73 -11.55
C VAL A 202 -12.03 -5.89 -12.54
N LYS A 203 -13.26 -6.20 -12.93
CA LYS A 203 -13.57 -7.21 -13.92
C LYS A 203 -12.95 -6.89 -15.29
N GLU A 204 -13.11 -5.66 -15.78
CA GLU A 204 -12.50 -5.22 -17.04
C GLU A 204 -10.97 -5.39 -17.02
N LEU A 205 -10.33 -5.01 -15.91
CA LEU A 205 -8.89 -5.12 -15.75
C LEU A 205 -8.42 -6.59 -15.66
N LEU A 206 -9.20 -7.46 -15.02
CA LEU A 206 -8.94 -8.91 -14.99
C LEU A 206 -9.00 -9.52 -16.40
N ASP A 207 -10.02 -9.18 -17.17
CA ASP A 207 -10.17 -9.65 -18.55
C ASP A 207 -9.03 -9.18 -19.44
N ARG A 208 -8.63 -7.91 -19.30
CA ARG A 208 -7.50 -7.33 -20.04
C ARG A 208 -6.16 -7.96 -19.66
N SER A 209 -5.94 -8.23 -18.37
CA SER A 209 -4.71 -8.84 -17.87
C SER A 209 -4.61 -10.34 -18.15
N LYS A 210 -5.69 -10.98 -18.62
CA LYS A 210 -5.81 -12.44 -18.84
C LYS A 210 -5.50 -13.26 -17.58
N LEU A 211 -5.64 -12.65 -16.41
CA LEU A 211 -5.43 -13.33 -15.13
C LEU A 211 -6.67 -14.17 -14.81
N ARG A 212 -6.54 -15.49 -14.93
CA ARG A 212 -7.60 -16.46 -14.63
C ARG A 212 -7.60 -16.89 -13.17
N ILE A 213 -7.28 -15.97 -12.26
CA ILE A 213 -7.17 -16.24 -10.82
C ILE A 213 -8.53 -16.61 -10.21
N ALA A 214 -9.60 -15.98 -10.70
CA ALA A 214 -10.97 -16.29 -10.27
C ALA A 214 -11.44 -17.68 -10.71
N ASP A 215 -10.81 -18.27 -11.73
CA ASP A 215 -11.18 -19.57 -12.27
C ASP A 215 -10.39 -20.73 -11.64
N ASP A 216 -9.34 -20.45 -10.85
CA ASP A 216 -8.51 -21.47 -10.23
C ASP A 216 -9.18 -22.00 -8.93
N PRO A 217 -9.58 -23.29 -8.88
CA PRO A 217 -10.19 -23.87 -7.70
C PRO A 217 -9.31 -23.79 -6.46
N ALA A 218 -7.98 -23.83 -6.60
CA ALA A 218 -7.07 -23.72 -5.46
C ALA A 218 -7.09 -22.32 -4.84
N VAL A 219 -7.28 -21.28 -5.66
CA VAL A 219 -7.44 -19.89 -5.19
C VAL A 219 -8.78 -19.73 -4.48
N GLN A 220 -9.84 -20.28 -5.05
CA GLN A 220 -11.19 -20.27 -4.46
C GLN A 220 -11.21 -20.98 -3.09
N GLU A 221 -10.63 -22.17 -3.00
CA GLU A 221 -10.47 -22.90 -1.74
C GLU A 221 -9.65 -22.12 -0.71
N ARG A 222 -8.56 -21.48 -1.14
CA ARG A 222 -7.74 -20.62 -0.28
C ARG A 222 -8.54 -19.42 0.23
N PHE A 223 -9.31 -18.77 -0.64
CA PHE A 223 -10.18 -17.67 -0.26
C PHE A 223 -11.24 -18.11 0.74
N VAL A 224 -11.94 -19.24 0.51
CA VAL A 224 -12.92 -19.78 1.46
C VAL A 224 -12.29 -20.02 2.83
N ARG A 225 -11.10 -20.63 2.90
CA ARG A 225 -10.39 -20.81 4.17
C ARG A 225 -10.12 -19.49 4.89
N LEU A 226 -9.67 -18.47 4.14
CA LEU A 226 -9.39 -17.14 4.69
C LEU A 226 -10.69 -16.45 5.15
N SER A 227 -11.78 -16.59 4.40
CA SER A 227 -13.10 -16.10 4.77
C SER A 227 -13.60 -16.75 6.05
N CYS A 228 -13.37 -18.07 6.24
CA CYS A 228 -13.68 -18.73 7.51
C CYS A 228 -12.91 -18.14 8.70
N GLU A 229 -11.70 -17.63 8.48
CA GLU A 229 -10.86 -17.06 9.54
C GLU A 229 -11.18 -15.58 9.83
N PHE A 230 -11.45 -14.78 8.79
CA PHE A 230 -11.55 -13.33 8.92
C PHE A 230 -12.97 -12.77 8.76
N GLU A 231 -13.86 -13.47 8.06
CA GLU A 231 -15.23 -13.02 7.80
C GLU A 231 -16.21 -14.21 7.62
N PRO A 232 -16.46 -15.03 8.66
CA PRO A 232 -17.21 -16.28 8.55
C PRO A 232 -18.61 -16.10 7.96
N SER A 233 -19.28 -14.99 8.26
CA SER A 233 -20.62 -14.66 7.77
C SER A 233 -20.70 -14.46 6.25
N SER A 234 -19.55 -14.22 5.59
CA SER A 234 -19.49 -14.07 4.13
C SER A 234 -19.32 -15.39 3.37
N VAL A 235 -19.02 -16.49 4.09
CA VAL A 235 -18.69 -17.78 3.48
C VAL A 235 -19.89 -18.37 2.72
N PHE A 236 -21.07 -18.42 3.35
CA PHE A 236 -22.28 -18.93 2.68
C PHE A 236 -22.67 -18.09 1.45
N PRO A 237 -22.81 -16.75 1.53
CA PRO A 237 -23.10 -15.92 0.35
C PRO A 237 -22.10 -16.09 -0.80
N TYR A 238 -20.82 -16.27 -0.47
CA TYR A 238 -19.79 -16.52 -1.47
C TYR A 238 -19.97 -17.88 -2.16
N LEU A 239 -20.16 -18.94 -1.38
CA LEU A 239 -20.35 -20.30 -1.89
C LEU A 239 -21.64 -20.42 -2.72
N GLU A 240 -22.70 -19.69 -2.35
CA GLU A 240 -23.95 -19.66 -3.10
C GLU A 240 -23.79 -19.01 -4.49
N SER A 241 -22.96 -17.97 -4.59
CA SER A 241 -22.78 -17.16 -5.80
C SER A 241 -21.67 -17.64 -6.74
N HIS A 242 -20.88 -18.64 -6.33
CA HIS A 242 -19.74 -19.18 -7.09
C HIS A 242 -19.80 -20.71 -7.18
N ASP A 243 -19.15 -21.30 -8.17
CA ASP A 243 -19.15 -22.75 -8.40
C ASP A 243 -17.78 -23.36 -8.76
N ASN A 244 -16.76 -22.53 -8.98
CA ASN A 244 -15.41 -22.96 -9.35
C ASN A 244 -14.57 -23.55 -8.19
N TYR A 245 -15.17 -23.80 -7.01
CA TYR A 245 -14.49 -24.41 -5.87
C TYR A 245 -14.75 -25.92 -5.78
N LYS A 246 -13.86 -26.65 -5.08
CA LYS A 246 -14.10 -28.06 -4.77
C LYS A 246 -15.01 -28.20 -3.55
N VAL A 247 -16.22 -28.71 -3.78
CA VAL A 247 -17.26 -28.89 -2.75
C VAL A 247 -16.74 -29.62 -1.52
N ASP A 248 -16.07 -30.77 -1.68
CA ASP A 248 -15.55 -31.56 -0.55
C ASP A 248 -14.52 -30.79 0.31
N ALA A 249 -13.66 -30.00 -0.33
CA ALA A 249 -12.65 -29.20 0.37
C ALA A 249 -13.29 -28.06 1.16
N CYS A 250 -14.24 -27.35 0.55
CA CYS A 250 -15.00 -26.29 1.21
C CYS A 250 -15.89 -26.83 2.33
N LEU A 251 -16.51 -28.00 2.16
CA LEU A 251 -17.32 -28.66 3.19
C LEU A 251 -16.48 -28.99 4.42
N LYS A 252 -15.27 -29.53 4.21
CA LYS A 252 -14.33 -29.79 5.30
C LYS A 252 -13.95 -28.51 6.04
N LEU A 253 -13.69 -27.41 5.32
CA LEU A 253 -13.40 -26.11 5.94
C LEU A 253 -14.58 -25.57 6.76
N CYS A 254 -15.80 -25.69 6.25
CA CYS A 254 -17.00 -25.24 6.98
C CYS A 254 -17.19 -26.04 8.28
N LYS A 255 -16.96 -27.36 8.24
CA LYS A 255 -16.96 -28.24 9.43
C LYS A 255 -15.87 -27.85 10.43
N ASP A 256 -14.63 -27.69 9.97
CA ASP A 256 -13.48 -27.36 10.82
C ASP A 256 -13.66 -26.01 11.54
N PHE A 257 -14.34 -25.05 10.91
CA PHE A 257 -14.61 -23.72 11.46
C PHE A 257 -16.02 -23.54 12.06
N ASN A 258 -16.86 -24.59 12.07
CA ASN A 258 -18.24 -24.59 12.55
C ASN A 258 -19.16 -23.54 11.87
N ILE A 259 -19.07 -23.43 10.55
CA ILE A 259 -19.91 -22.52 9.74
C ILE A 259 -21.13 -23.31 9.23
N THR A 260 -22.17 -23.35 10.06
CA THR A 260 -23.29 -24.30 9.92
C THR A 260 -24.18 -24.06 8.70
N ASP A 261 -24.38 -22.81 8.30
CA ASP A 261 -25.21 -22.43 7.14
C ASP A 261 -24.52 -22.83 5.82
N ALA A 262 -23.24 -22.50 5.68
CA ALA A 262 -22.42 -22.91 4.55
C ALA A 262 -22.26 -24.44 4.48
N GLU A 263 -22.09 -25.10 5.63
CA GLU A 263 -22.05 -26.57 5.72
C GLU A 263 -23.34 -27.20 5.19
N ALA A 264 -24.50 -26.75 5.69
CA ALA A 264 -25.81 -27.28 5.27
C ALA A 264 -26.02 -27.12 3.76
N TYR A 265 -25.68 -25.96 3.20
CA TYR A 265 -25.76 -25.69 1.76
C TYR A 265 -24.88 -26.66 0.93
N LEU A 266 -23.64 -26.89 1.35
CA LEU A 266 -22.74 -27.80 0.63
C LEU A 266 -23.19 -29.26 0.74
N LEU A 267 -23.72 -29.68 1.89
CA LEU A 267 -24.30 -31.01 2.08
C LEU A 267 -25.49 -31.24 1.14
N GLU A 268 -26.39 -30.27 1.03
CA GLU A 268 -27.50 -30.31 0.07
C GLU A 268 -27.01 -30.49 -1.37
N ARG A 269 -25.95 -29.76 -1.77
CA ARG A 269 -25.33 -29.89 -3.10
C ARG A 269 -24.67 -31.26 -3.35
N THR A 270 -24.14 -31.90 -2.32
CA THR A 270 -23.58 -33.26 -2.44
C THR A 270 -24.66 -34.36 -2.47
N GLY A 271 -25.91 -34.01 -2.16
CA GLY A 271 -27.00 -34.98 -1.99
C GLY A 271 -26.90 -35.78 -0.68
N ASP A 272 -26.01 -35.39 0.21
CA ASP A 272 -25.80 -36.01 1.53
C ASP A 272 -26.60 -35.24 2.59
N VAL A 273 -27.93 -35.41 2.55
CA VAL A 273 -28.85 -34.79 3.51
C VAL A 273 -29.21 -35.86 4.54
N THR A 274 -28.53 -35.86 5.69
CA THR A 274 -28.82 -36.75 6.82
C THR A 274 -29.35 -35.99 8.01
#